data_AF-H1W577-F1
#
_entry.id   AF-H1W577-F1
#
_cell.length_a   1.000
_cell.length_b   1.000
_cell.length_c   1.000
_cell.angle_alpha   90.00
_cell.angle_beta   90.00
_cell.angle_gamma   90.00
#
_symmetry.space_group_name_H-M   'P 1'
#
loop_
_entity.id
_entity.type
_entity.pdbx_description
1 polymer ?
#
loop_
_entity_poly.entity_id
_entity_poly.type
_entity_poly.pdbx_seq_one_letter_code
_entity_poly.pdbx_strand_id
1 'polypeptide(L)'
;MLVTTFLVGDALNPPVLIADPALGGQPVINGYDAHQGDGSATKNFLMAVRNVVVDTTEVGTGVPAVGIDWSVSQGCSLSNVKIRMPNFSSHVGITMNQGGSGILISDSQFEGGAIGIRVNGQQYQFKNLSFNGCNVGISMDSVYVAVVQGVTFANCNFGIDMSRNKTGVVSLVDSSVRACNAGVNNLVTGYGQNSLVIDNFQVTDAAAVKSASDGSTLRAGSVAAGQTWVMGYVNSNNLQRGTTYPIERPAGLLSAGKYFTAPLPQYEKYALDQFVNLKGDPQYPVYGDNSRDDGPNINAILQKYKGCKIIFVPQGIYLTKETIYVPPGTRLIGETLSIFNGTSLARETQASLGTEW
;
A
#
# COMPACT_ATOMS: atom_id res chain seq x y z
N MET A 1 -2.93 -11.48 -13.96
CA MET A 1 -3.63 -11.97 -12.77
C MET A 1 -5.10 -11.74 -12.99
N LEU A 2 -5.92 -12.71 -12.59
CA LEU A 2 -7.37 -12.55 -12.60
C LEU A 2 -7.83 -12.08 -11.21
N VAL A 3 -9.00 -11.45 -11.12
CA VAL A 3 -9.62 -11.12 -9.83
C VAL A 3 -9.67 -12.37 -8.94
N THR A 4 -9.49 -12.18 -7.63
CA THR A 4 -9.29 -13.22 -6.59
C THR A 4 -7.97 -14.01 -6.65
N THR A 5 -6.99 -13.58 -7.43
CA THR A 5 -5.64 -14.20 -7.43
C THR A 5 -4.73 -13.62 -6.34
N PHE A 6 -4.07 -14.50 -5.58
CA PHE A 6 -3.06 -14.15 -4.59
C PHE A 6 -1.70 -14.75 -5.00
N LEU A 7 -0.79 -13.91 -5.47
CA LEU A 7 0.59 -14.29 -5.79
C LEU A 7 1.46 -14.10 -4.55
N VAL A 8 1.81 -15.20 -3.88
CA VAL A 8 2.56 -15.20 -2.62
C VAL A 8 3.83 -16.02 -2.81
N GLY A 9 4.98 -15.34 -2.85
CA GLY A 9 6.28 -16.01 -2.80
C GLY A 9 6.68 -16.43 -1.37
N ASP A 10 7.73 -17.23 -1.28
CA ASP A 10 8.36 -17.57 0.00
C ASP A 10 8.90 -16.30 0.66
N ALA A 11 8.47 -16.02 1.89
CA ALA A 11 8.89 -14.84 2.64
C ALA A 11 10.35 -14.90 3.11
N LEU A 12 10.91 -16.10 3.28
CA LEU A 12 12.31 -16.32 3.66
C LEU A 12 13.24 -16.24 2.43
N ASN A 13 12.77 -16.74 1.29
CA ASN A 13 13.52 -16.76 0.04
C ASN A 13 12.64 -16.30 -1.14
N PRO A 14 12.37 -14.99 -1.28
CA PRO A 14 11.51 -14.47 -2.34
C PRO A 14 11.96 -14.95 -3.73
N PRO A 15 11.07 -15.58 -4.51
CA PRO A 15 11.39 -15.98 -5.89
C PRO A 15 11.63 -14.74 -6.78
N VAL A 16 12.47 -14.92 -7.79
CA VAL A 16 12.79 -13.89 -8.78
C VAL A 16 12.05 -14.18 -10.09
N LEU A 17 11.26 -13.21 -10.53
CA LEU A 17 10.58 -13.19 -11.83
C LEU A 17 11.40 -12.31 -12.77
N ILE A 18 12.14 -12.94 -13.69
CA ILE A 18 13.03 -12.26 -14.63
C ILE A 18 12.28 -11.98 -15.93
N ALA A 19 12.30 -10.73 -16.39
CA ALA A 19 11.72 -10.32 -17.66
C ALA A 19 12.61 -10.77 -18.82
N ASP A 20 12.09 -11.63 -19.68
CA ASP A 20 12.74 -11.94 -20.95
C ASP A 20 12.64 -10.71 -21.88
N PRO A 21 13.71 -10.33 -22.62
CA PRO A 21 13.64 -9.26 -23.61
C PRO A 21 12.50 -9.40 -24.64
N ALA A 22 12.07 -10.63 -24.93
CA ALA A 22 10.96 -10.94 -25.81
C ALA A 22 9.57 -10.62 -25.20
N LEU A 23 9.47 -10.36 -23.89
CA LEU A 23 8.24 -9.91 -23.24
C LEU A 23 7.72 -8.58 -23.84
N GLY A 24 8.62 -7.79 -24.43
CA GLY A 24 8.30 -6.51 -25.03
C GLY A 24 7.74 -5.53 -23.99
N GLY A 25 6.72 -4.75 -24.37
CA GLY A 25 6.11 -3.74 -23.50
C GLY A 25 5.13 -4.28 -22.46
N GLN A 26 4.95 -5.60 -22.35
CA GLN A 26 4.03 -6.20 -21.37
C GLN A 26 4.65 -6.17 -19.97
N PRO A 27 3.85 -5.99 -18.91
CA PRO A 27 4.36 -6.05 -17.54
C PRO A 27 4.71 -7.50 -17.15
N VAL A 28 5.73 -7.70 -16.31
CA VAL A 28 6.06 -9.03 -15.75
C VAL A 28 4.89 -9.59 -14.93
N ILE A 29 4.25 -8.72 -14.14
CA ILE A 29 2.98 -9.03 -13.47
C ILE A 29 1.91 -8.06 -13.95
N ASN A 30 0.90 -8.57 -14.65
CA ASN A 30 -0.30 -7.79 -14.93
C ASN A 30 -1.34 -8.01 -13.81
N GLY A 31 -1.57 -7.01 -12.96
CA GLY A 31 -2.62 -7.00 -11.93
C GLY A 31 -3.99 -6.55 -12.43
N TYR A 32 -4.10 -6.09 -13.68
CA TYR A 32 -5.37 -5.68 -14.29
C TYR A 32 -6.07 -6.86 -14.96
N ASP A 33 -7.25 -7.19 -14.46
CA ASP A 33 -8.17 -8.12 -15.10
C ASP A 33 -9.16 -7.34 -15.98
N ALA A 34 -8.99 -7.44 -17.31
CA ALA A 34 -9.86 -6.79 -18.27
C ALA A 34 -11.23 -7.48 -18.42
N HIS A 35 -11.37 -8.72 -17.91
CA HIS A 35 -12.59 -9.51 -18.02
C HIS A 35 -13.55 -9.28 -16.86
N GLN A 36 -13.13 -8.48 -15.87
CA GLN A 36 -13.92 -8.21 -14.67
C GLN A 36 -14.38 -6.76 -14.63
N GLY A 37 -15.53 -6.56 -13.99
CA GLY A 37 -16.03 -5.22 -13.70
C GLY A 37 -16.25 -4.34 -14.94
N ASP A 38 -16.73 -4.95 -16.03
CA ASP A 38 -16.95 -4.28 -17.32
C ASP A 38 -15.66 -3.66 -17.91
N GLY A 39 -14.50 -4.26 -17.60
CA GLY A 39 -13.18 -3.75 -17.98
C GLY A 39 -12.73 -2.54 -17.17
N SER A 40 -13.47 -2.14 -16.13
CA SER A 40 -13.07 -1.01 -15.28
C SER A 40 -12.09 -1.44 -14.20
N ALA A 41 -10.90 -0.83 -14.17
CA ALA A 41 -9.94 -1.04 -13.08
C ALA A 41 -10.52 -0.65 -11.70
N THR A 42 -11.56 0.21 -11.66
CA THR A 42 -12.24 0.55 -10.40
C THR A 42 -13.02 -0.61 -9.79
N LYS A 43 -13.16 -1.74 -10.50
CA LYS A 43 -13.88 -2.93 -10.06
C LYS A 43 -12.97 -4.18 -9.92
N ASN A 44 -11.65 -4.00 -9.97
CA ASN A 44 -10.67 -5.07 -9.79
C ASN A 44 -10.28 -5.23 -8.32
N PHE A 45 -10.97 -6.12 -7.61
CA PHE A 45 -10.84 -6.31 -6.17
C PHE A 45 -10.07 -7.60 -5.80
N LEU A 46 -9.73 -7.73 -4.52
CA LEU A 46 -9.35 -9.00 -3.87
C LEU A 46 -8.13 -9.71 -4.49
N MET A 47 -7.10 -8.95 -4.89
CA MET A 47 -5.84 -9.51 -5.40
C MET A 47 -4.67 -9.16 -4.50
N ALA A 48 -3.69 -10.06 -4.40
CA ALA A 48 -2.48 -9.76 -3.65
C ALA A 48 -1.21 -10.15 -4.39
N VAL A 49 -0.16 -9.34 -4.25
CA VAL A 49 1.20 -9.71 -4.62
C VAL A 49 2.09 -9.48 -3.41
N ARG A 50 2.80 -10.52 -2.95
CA ARG A 50 3.78 -10.36 -1.88
C ARG A 50 4.94 -11.33 -1.97
N ASN A 51 6.08 -10.90 -1.41
CA ASN A 51 7.32 -11.68 -1.31
C ASN A 51 7.87 -12.12 -2.66
N VAL A 52 7.98 -11.20 -3.63
CA VAL A 52 8.56 -11.51 -4.93
C VAL A 52 9.60 -10.47 -5.31
N VAL A 53 10.59 -10.89 -6.08
CA VAL A 53 11.49 -9.99 -6.79
C VAL A 53 11.05 -9.95 -8.25
N VAL A 54 10.81 -8.77 -8.79
CA VAL A 54 10.59 -8.56 -10.22
C VAL A 54 11.85 -7.93 -10.78
N ASP A 55 12.47 -8.62 -11.72
CA ASP A 55 13.77 -8.23 -12.29
C ASP A 55 13.65 -7.97 -13.78
N THR A 56 14.02 -6.76 -14.20
CA THR A 56 13.99 -6.34 -15.60
C THR A 56 15.39 -6.13 -16.17
N THR A 57 16.45 -6.55 -15.47
CA THR A 57 17.83 -6.19 -15.86
C THR A 57 18.33 -6.84 -17.14
N GLU A 58 17.69 -7.91 -17.60
CA GLU A 58 17.98 -8.53 -18.90
C GLU A 58 17.46 -7.70 -20.08
N VAL A 59 16.51 -6.78 -19.84
CA VAL A 59 15.99 -5.87 -20.86
C VAL A 59 16.95 -4.68 -20.98
N GLY A 60 17.35 -4.36 -22.21
CA GLY A 60 18.30 -3.27 -22.49
C GLY A 60 17.78 -1.89 -22.06
N THR A 61 18.67 -1.04 -21.54
CA THR A 61 18.31 0.27 -20.94
C THR A 61 17.50 1.21 -21.86
N GLY A 62 17.72 1.15 -23.18
CA GLY A 62 16.99 1.93 -24.17
C GLY A 62 15.62 1.36 -24.57
N VAL A 63 15.26 0.19 -24.06
CA VAL A 63 13.99 -0.49 -24.36
C VAL A 63 13.02 -0.27 -23.20
N PRO A 64 11.77 0.14 -23.44
CA PRO A 64 10.77 0.22 -22.39
C PRO A 64 10.47 -1.15 -21.79
N ALA A 65 10.46 -1.24 -20.46
CA ALA A 65 10.04 -2.43 -19.71
C ALA A 65 9.18 -2.02 -18.51
N VAL A 66 8.24 -2.87 -18.13
CA VAL A 66 7.37 -2.64 -16.97
C VAL A 66 7.47 -3.83 -16.01
N GLY A 67 7.73 -3.55 -14.73
CA GLY A 67 7.72 -4.60 -13.71
C GLY A 67 6.29 -5.10 -13.46
N ILE A 68 5.42 -4.22 -12.97
CA ILE A 68 4.05 -4.57 -12.61
C ILE A 68 3.08 -3.52 -13.15
N ASP A 69 1.99 -3.94 -13.80
CA ASP A 69 0.82 -3.07 -13.92
C ASP A 69 -0.15 -3.36 -12.77
N TRP A 70 -0.34 -2.40 -11.89
CA TRP A 70 -1.17 -2.51 -10.69
C TRP A 70 -2.45 -1.66 -10.80
N SER A 71 -3.12 -1.74 -11.96
CA SER A 71 -4.43 -1.10 -12.14
C SER A 71 -5.54 -1.90 -11.43
N VAL A 72 -5.66 -1.66 -10.12
CA VAL A 72 -6.54 -2.37 -9.19
C VAL A 72 -7.37 -1.44 -8.32
N SER A 73 -8.23 -2.04 -7.49
CA SER A 73 -9.15 -1.39 -6.58
C SER A 73 -9.03 -1.90 -5.13
N GLN A 74 -10.04 -1.63 -4.30
CA GLN A 74 -10.08 -2.01 -2.89
C GLN A 74 -9.99 -3.52 -2.65
N GLY A 75 -9.54 -3.91 -1.45
CA GLY A 75 -9.31 -5.31 -1.11
C GLY A 75 -8.06 -5.90 -1.77
N CYS A 76 -7.30 -5.11 -2.54
CA CYS A 76 -6.01 -5.52 -3.08
C CYS A 76 -4.85 -5.09 -2.16
N SER A 77 -3.77 -5.86 -2.16
CA SER A 77 -2.55 -5.53 -1.42
C SER A 77 -1.26 -5.87 -2.18
N LEU A 78 -0.27 -4.99 -2.12
CA LEU A 78 1.08 -5.23 -2.63
C LEU A 78 2.07 -4.96 -1.49
N SER A 79 2.82 -5.99 -1.08
CA SER A 79 3.74 -5.88 0.06
C SER A 79 4.99 -6.72 -0.08
N ASN A 80 6.12 -6.26 0.47
CA ASN A 80 7.39 -7.00 0.43
C ASN A 80 7.79 -7.42 -1.00
N VAL A 81 7.71 -6.47 -1.94
CA VAL A 81 8.12 -6.67 -3.32
C VAL A 81 9.41 -5.91 -3.57
N LYS A 82 10.37 -6.53 -4.27
CA LYS A 82 11.58 -5.86 -4.75
C LYS A 82 11.51 -5.73 -6.26
N ILE A 83 11.67 -4.51 -6.78
CA ILE A 83 11.74 -4.25 -8.22
C ILE A 83 13.19 -3.87 -8.58
N ARG A 84 13.81 -4.65 -9.45
CA ARG A 84 15.18 -4.42 -9.97
C ARG A 84 15.11 -3.98 -11.41
N MET A 85 15.67 -2.80 -11.67
CA MET A 85 15.77 -2.21 -12.99
C MET A 85 17.21 -1.71 -13.20
N PRO A 86 17.73 -1.72 -14.44
CA PRO A 86 19.00 -1.08 -14.73
C PRO A 86 18.95 0.43 -14.44
N ASN A 87 20.05 1.01 -13.96
CA ASN A 87 20.20 2.46 -13.88
C ASN A 87 20.16 3.09 -15.28
N PHE A 88 19.70 4.35 -15.37
CA PHE A 88 19.62 5.09 -16.63
C PHE A 88 18.84 4.36 -17.74
N SER A 89 17.84 3.55 -17.35
CA SER A 89 16.97 2.83 -18.27
C SER A 89 15.64 3.54 -18.49
N SER A 90 14.89 3.11 -19.50
CA SER A 90 13.50 3.52 -19.75
C SER A 90 12.47 2.71 -18.96
N HIS A 91 12.92 1.94 -17.96
CA HIS A 91 12.06 0.98 -17.26
C HIS A 91 11.19 1.67 -16.21
N VAL A 92 10.00 1.11 -15.98
CA VAL A 92 9.07 1.55 -14.94
C VAL A 92 8.77 0.39 -14.01
N GLY A 93 8.92 0.61 -12.70
CA GLY A 93 8.72 -0.47 -11.73
C GLY A 93 7.25 -0.88 -11.62
N ILE A 94 6.39 0.08 -11.30
CA ILE A 94 4.93 -0.11 -11.22
C ILE A 94 4.21 0.94 -12.06
N THR A 95 3.27 0.50 -12.90
CA THR A 95 2.29 1.35 -13.59
C THR A 95 0.88 1.12 -13.07
N MET A 96 -0.02 2.05 -13.35
CA MET A 96 -1.47 1.90 -13.12
C MET A 96 -2.19 2.37 -14.40
N ASN A 97 -1.86 1.78 -15.55
CA ASN A 97 -2.23 2.34 -16.84
C ASN A 97 -3.75 2.51 -17.03
N GLN A 98 -4.55 1.65 -16.41
CA GLN A 98 -6.02 1.71 -16.48
C GLN A 98 -6.65 2.49 -15.32
N GLY A 99 -5.85 3.14 -14.47
CA GLY A 99 -6.33 3.82 -13.27
C GLY A 99 -6.68 2.83 -12.15
N GLY A 100 -7.68 3.19 -11.34
CA GLY A 100 -8.19 2.32 -10.28
C GLY A 100 -8.55 3.06 -9.00
N SER A 101 -8.92 2.30 -7.97
CA SER A 101 -9.30 2.80 -6.65
C SER A 101 -8.56 1.99 -5.56
N GLY A 102 -7.27 1.75 -5.79
CA GLY A 102 -6.43 0.98 -4.87
C GLY A 102 -6.30 1.65 -3.49
N ILE A 103 -5.68 0.93 -2.56
CA ILE A 103 -5.56 1.38 -1.16
C ILE A 103 -4.10 1.48 -0.74
N LEU A 104 -3.31 0.42 -0.89
CA LEU A 104 -1.98 0.34 -0.26
C LEU A 104 -0.95 -0.38 -1.13
N ILE A 105 0.20 0.25 -1.29
CA ILE A 105 1.47 -0.39 -1.67
C ILE A 105 2.43 -0.20 -0.50
N SER A 106 3.04 -1.28 -0.01
CA SER A 106 3.77 -1.25 1.25
C SER A 106 5.07 -2.04 1.25
N ASP A 107 5.99 -1.65 2.13
CA ASP A 107 7.14 -2.45 2.56
C ASP A 107 7.97 -2.97 1.36
N SER A 108 8.14 -2.16 0.31
CA SER A 108 8.69 -2.58 -0.99
C SER A 108 9.87 -1.71 -1.43
N GLN A 109 10.74 -2.28 -2.27
CA GLN A 109 12.04 -1.71 -2.62
C GLN A 109 12.19 -1.57 -4.14
N PHE A 110 12.75 -0.46 -4.60
CA PHE A 110 12.93 -0.14 -6.01
C PHE A 110 14.38 0.27 -6.26
N GLU A 111 15.02 -0.42 -7.21
CA GLU A 111 16.42 -0.19 -7.60
C GLU A 111 16.49 0.15 -9.09
N GLY A 112 17.14 1.28 -9.41
CA GLY A 112 17.30 1.77 -10.79
C GLY A 112 15.98 2.17 -11.47
N GLY A 113 15.99 2.26 -12.80
CA GLY A 113 14.81 2.60 -13.60
C GLY A 113 14.58 4.09 -13.84
N ALA A 114 13.76 4.41 -14.84
CA ALA A 114 13.30 5.77 -15.08
C ALA A 114 12.32 6.21 -13.97
N ILE A 115 11.39 5.34 -13.63
CA ILE A 115 10.33 5.63 -12.65
C ILE A 115 10.14 4.40 -11.76
N GLY A 116 10.16 4.59 -10.43
CA GLY A 116 9.79 3.54 -9.49
C GLY A 116 8.31 3.19 -9.57
N ILE A 117 7.43 4.16 -9.30
CA ILE A 117 5.97 4.02 -9.42
C ILE A 117 5.39 5.18 -10.24
N ARG A 118 4.60 4.86 -11.26
CA ARG A 118 3.77 5.83 -12.00
C ARG A 118 2.32 5.70 -11.54
N VAL A 119 1.86 6.70 -10.79
CA VAL A 119 0.58 6.67 -10.08
C VAL A 119 -0.53 7.24 -10.96
N ASN A 120 -1.54 6.41 -11.21
CA ASN A 120 -2.81 6.82 -11.82
C ASN A 120 -3.95 6.09 -11.08
N GLY A 121 -4.77 6.84 -10.34
CA GLY A 121 -5.86 6.25 -9.55
C GLY A 121 -6.59 7.30 -8.72
N GLN A 122 -7.62 6.89 -7.99
CA GLN A 122 -8.40 7.82 -7.16
C GLN A 122 -7.66 8.16 -5.86
N GLN A 123 -7.23 7.13 -5.11
CA GLN A 123 -6.49 7.29 -3.87
C GLN A 123 -5.42 6.21 -3.71
N TYR A 124 -4.35 6.51 -2.97
CA TYR A 124 -3.35 5.51 -2.54
C TYR A 124 -2.64 5.90 -1.25
N GLN A 125 -2.26 4.90 -0.46
CA GLN A 125 -1.20 4.99 0.53
C GLN A 125 0.04 4.24 0.04
N PHE A 126 1.20 4.88 0.15
CA PHE A 126 2.52 4.33 -0.09
C PHE A 126 3.26 4.30 1.25
N LYS A 127 3.49 3.12 1.80
CA LYS A 127 4.00 2.95 3.17
C LYS A 127 5.32 2.20 3.18
N ASN A 128 6.35 2.72 3.86
CA ASN A 128 7.63 2.03 4.06
C ASN A 128 8.29 1.58 2.74
N LEU A 129 8.36 2.48 1.76
CA LEU A 129 8.99 2.20 0.47
C LEU A 129 10.43 2.71 0.44
N SER A 130 11.31 2.05 -0.32
CA SER A 130 12.64 2.57 -0.63
C SER A 130 12.87 2.67 -2.13
N PHE A 131 13.40 3.80 -2.56
CA PHE A 131 13.77 4.08 -3.95
C PHE A 131 15.23 4.46 -4.01
N ASN A 132 16.03 3.71 -4.76
CA ASN A 132 17.46 3.95 -4.90
C ASN A 132 17.88 3.87 -6.37
N GLY A 133 18.36 4.98 -6.94
CA GLY A 133 18.81 5.03 -8.33
C GLY A 133 17.70 5.18 -9.37
N CYS A 134 16.43 5.27 -8.95
CA CYS A 134 15.36 5.68 -9.85
C CYS A 134 15.58 7.13 -10.28
N ASN A 135 15.40 7.48 -11.56
CA ASN A 135 15.40 8.89 -11.95
C ASN A 135 14.26 9.65 -11.25
N VAL A 136 13.06 9.07 -11.19
CA VAL A 136 11.95 9.52 -10.35
C VAL A 136 11.48 8.38 -9.47
N GLY A 137 11.37 8.59 -8.16
CA GLY A 137 10.82 7.58 -7.25
C GLY A 137 9.33 7.32 -7.53
N ILE A 138 8.50 8.35 -7.36
CA ILE A 138 7.05 8.31 -7.58
C ILE A 138 6.65 9.44 -8.55
N SER A 139 6.14 9.09 -9.73
CA SER A 139 5.56 10.02 -10.70
C SER A 139 4.05 10.08 -10.53
N MET A 140 3.49 11.24 -10.20
CA MET A 140 2.05 11.44 -10.05
C MET A 140 1.41 11.84 -11.38
N ASP A 141 0.91 10.85 -12.12
CA ASP A 141 0.23 11.07 -13.40
C ASP A 141 -1.20 11.60 -13.21
N SER A 142 -1.95 10.98 -12.30
CA SER A 142 -3.28 11.45 -11.88
C SER A 142 -3.66 10.80 -10.56
N VAL A 143 -3.84 11.58 -9.50
CA VAL A 143 -4.34 11.04 -8.22
C VAL A 143 -5.15 12.08 -7.48
N TYR A 144 -6.27 11.72 -6.87
CA TYR A 144 -7.04 12.68 -6.08
C TYR A 144 -6.39 12.91 -4.71
N VAL A 145 -6.00 11.82 -4.04
CA VAL A 145 -5.32 11.88 -2.73
C VAL A 145 -4.27 10.79 -2.60
N ALA A 146 -3.07 11.16 -2.17
CA ALA A 146 -2.03 10.20 -1.83
C ALA A 146 -1.41 10.48 -0.46
N VAL A 147 -1.12 9.41 0.29
CA VAL A 147 -0.31 9.48 1.51
C VAL A 147 0.98 8.71 1.27
N VAL A 148 2.12 9.37 1.44
CA VAL A 148 3.46 8.79 1.30
C VAL A 148 4.11 8.80 2.67
N GLN A 149 4.15 7.64 3.33
CA GLN A 149 4.55 7.52 4.74
C GLN A 149 5.76 6.60 4.91
N GLY A 150 6.77 7.07 5.65
CA GLY A 150 7.96 6.26 5.96
C GLY A 150 8.78 5.90 4.71
N VAL A 151 8.74 6.72 3.66
CA VAL A 151 9.40 6.44 2.39
C VAL A 151 10.80 7.05 2.35
N THR A 152 11.73 6.35 1.72
CA THR A 152 13.12 6.79 1.51
C THR A 152 13.42 6.93 0.03
N PHE A 153 14.00 8.07 -0.34
CA PHE A 153 14.44 8.37 -1.71
C PHE A 153 15.95 8.63 -1.71
N ALA A 154 16.69 7.95 -2.58
CA ALA A 154 18.13 8.10 -2.69
C ALA A 154 18.61 8.07 -4.14
N ASN A 155 19.64 8.87 -4.44
CA ASN A 155 20.36 8.86 -5.73
C ASN A 155 19.42 9.03 -6.93
N CYS A 156 18.57 10.06 -6.87
CA CYS A 156 17.46 10.28 -7.80
C CYS A 156 17.46 11.70 -8.35
N ASN A 157 16.71 11.98 -9.42
CA ASN A 157 16.40 13.37 -9.73
C ASN A 157 15.33 13.86 -8.74
N PHE A 158 14.17 13.22 -8.74
CA PHE A 158 13.07 13.57 -7.84
C PHE A 158 12.57 12.38 -7.04
N GLY A 159 12.33 12.58 -5.74
CA GLY A 159 11.62 11.59 -4.93
C GLY A 159 10.18 11.42 -5.41
N ILE A 160 9.44 12.53 -5.47
CA ILE A 160 8.07 12.61 -5.99
C ILE A 160 8.02 13.68 -7.08
N ASP A 161 7.47 13.36 -8.25
CA ASP A 161 7.19 14.33 -9.31
C ASP A 161 5.68 14.58 -9.46
N MET A 162 5.26 15.82 -9.24
CA MET A 162 3.88 16.30 -9.34
C MET A 162 3.73 17.35 -10.47
N SER A 163 4.62 17.36 -11.45
CA SER A 163 4.65 18.38 -12.51
C SER A 163 3.42 18.42 -13.44
N ARG A 164 2.57 17.38 -13.47
CA ARG A 164 1.50 17.20 -14.49
C ARG A 164 0.17 17.93 -14.24
N ASN A 165 0.05 18.77 -13.21
CA ASN A 165 -1.21 19.46 -12.81
C ASN A 165 -2.44 18.52 -12.72
N LYS A 166 -2.24 17.28 -12.26
CA LYS A 166 -3.27 16.24 -12.19
C LYS A 166 -3.32 15.53 -10.84
N THR A 167 -2.61 16.06 -9.87
CA THR A 167 -2.63 15.55 -8.49
C THR A 167 -3.54 16.42 -7.65
N GLY A 168 -4.45 15.88 -6.86
CA GLY A 168 -5.25 16.66 -5.92
C GLY A 168 -4.39 17.09 -4.74
N VAL A 169 -4.09 16.14 -3.85
CA VAL A 169 -3.22 16.38 -2.69
C VAL A 169 -2.28 15.20 -2.41
N VAL A 170 -1.05 15.52 -1.98
CA VAL A 170 -0.09 14.55 -1.43
C VAL A 170 0.27 14.93 0.00
N SER A 171 0.16 13.97 0.92
CA SER A 171 0.70 14.08 2.28
C SER A 171 1.98 13.24 2.38
N LEU A 172 3.12 13.89 2.59
CA LEU A 172 4.44 13.27 2.76
C LEU A 172 4.81 13.26 4.25
N VAL A 173 4.87 12.06 4.85
CA VAL A 173 4.97 11.88 6.30
C VAL A 173 6.16 10.98 6.65
N ASP A 174 6.94 11.36 7.66
CA ASP A 174 8.01 10.53 8.27
C ASP A 174 9.05 9.97 7.29
N SER A 175 9.27 10.69 6.19
CA SER A 175 10.03 10.25 5.03
C SER A 175 11.41 10.91 4.97
N SER A 176 12.25 10.47 4.04
CA SER A 176 13.56 11.08 3.83
C SER A 176 14.00 11.08 2.38
N VAL A 177 14.83 12.07 2.02
CA VAL A 177 15.50 12.16 0.72
C VAL A 177 16.99 12.41 0.91
N ARG A 178 17.81 11.73 0.12
CA ARG A 178 19.26 11.96 0.08
C ARG A 178 19.83 11.93 -1.32
N ALA A 179 20.76 12.85 -1.61
CA ALA A 179 21.48 12.89 -2.88
C ALA A 179 20.53 12.87 -4.08
N CYS A 180 19.51 13.72 -4.03
CA CYS A 180 18.60 13.95 -5.13
C CYS A 180 18.51 15.44 -5.47
N ASN A 181 18.06 15.78 -6.68
CA ASN A 181 17.83 17.19 -7.04
C ASN A 181 16.76 17.81 -6.14
N ALA A 182 15.66 17.09 -5.88
CA ALA A 182 14.69 17.44 -4.85
C ALA A 182 13.93 16.22 -4.29
N GLY A 183 13.42 16.35 -3.07
CA GLY A 183 12.42 15.43 -2.52
C GLY A 183 11.11 15.45 -3.30
N VAL A 184 10.60 16.65 -3.61
CA VAL A 184 9.39 16.85 -4.41
C VAL A 184 9.61 17.89 -5.52
N ASN A 185 9.23 17.55 -6.74
CA ASN A 185 9.09 18.50 -7.85
C ASN A 185 7.61 18.86 -7.99
N ASN A 186 7.21 20.07 -7.54
CA ASN A 186 5.82 20.46 -7.47
C ASN A 186 5.48 21.56 -8.48
N LEU A 187 4.45 21.36 -9.31
CA LEU A 187 3.89 22.45 -10.10
C LEU A 187 2.88 23.23 -9.24
N VAL A 188 3.20 24.50 -8.97
CA VAL A 188 2.32 25.41 -8.21
C VAL A 188 1.24 25.96 -9.12
N THR A 189 -0.02 25.63 -8.84
CA THR A 189 -1.16 25.93 -9.73
C THR A 189 -1.91 27.21 -9.34
N GLY A 190 -1.73 27.69 -8.11
CA GLY A 190 -2.54 28.77 -7.55
C GLY A 190 -3.95 28.34 -7.12
N TYR A 191 -4.30 27.06 -7.25
CA TYR A 191 -5.57 26.45 -6.85
C TYR A 191 -5.33 25.28 -5.88
N GLY A 192 -6.38 24.54 -5.51
CA GLY A 192 -6.25 23.35 -4.67
C GLY A 192 -5.58 22.15 -5.34
N GLN A 193 -5.44 22.17 -6.67
CA GLN A 193 -4.73 21.14 -7.42
C GLN A 193 -3.23 21.21 -7.12
N ASN A 194 -2.59 20.04 -7.00
CA ASN A 194 -1.21 19.81 -6.63
C ASN A 194 -0.86 20.33 -5.22
N SER A 195 -1.81 20.21 -4.29
CA SER A 195 -1.56 20.51 -2.89
C SER A 195 -0.56 19.52 -2.30
N LEU A 196 0.29 20.01 -1.41
CA LEU A 196 1.35 19.25 -0.77
C LEU A 196 1.40 19.60 0.72
N VAL A 197 1.34 18.57 1.55
CA VAL A 197 1.52 18.65 3.00
C VAL A 197 2.72 17.79 3.37
N ILE A 198 3.66 18.35 4.12
CA ILE A 198 4.89 17.66 4.54
C ILE A 198 4.99 17.69 6.06
N ASP A 199 5.10 16.53 6.70
CA ASP A 199 5.31 16.37 8.14
C ASP A 199 6.50 15.43 8.40
N ASN A 200 7.48 15.89 9.17
CA ASN A 200 8.70 15.15 9.51
C ASN A 200 9.44 14.56 8.28
N PHE A 201 9.96 15.44 7.42
CA PHE A 201 10.69 15.07 6.21
C PHE A 201 12.17 15.44 6.32
N GLN A 202 13.03 14.43 6.31
CA GLN A 202 14.47 14.59 6.46
C GLN A 202 15.17 14.73 5.11
N VAL A 203 16.00 15.76 4.97
CA VAL A 203 16.64 16.13 3.69
C VAL A 203 18.15 16.16 3.88
N THR A 204 18.88 15.49 2.99
CA THR A 204 20.36 15.47 2.98
C THR A 204 20.85 15.61 1.55
N ASP A 205 21.71 16.59 1.26
CA ASP A 205 22.24 16.82 -0.10
C ASP A 205 21.15 16.92 -1.19
N ALA A 206 20.04 17.59 -0.87
CA ALA A 206 18.89 17.78 -1.75
C ALA A 206 18.13 19.05 -1.36
N ALA A 207 17.27 19.56 -2.24
CA ALA A 207 16.18 20.45 -1.83
C ALA A 207 14.99 19.62 -1.33
N ALA A 208 14.23 20.10 -0.35
CA ALA A 208 12.98 19.43 0.03
C ALA A 208 11.94 19.53 -1.11
N VAL A 209 11.73 20.73 -1.64
CA VAL A 209 10.74 21.01 -2.69
C VAL A 209 11.30 22.00 -3.70
N LYS A 210 11.19 21.67 -4.98
CA LYS A 210 11.43 22.58 -6.11
C LYS A 210 10.16 22.84 -6.91
N SER A 211 10.11 24.00 -7.55
CA SER A 211 9.05 24.36 -8.48
C SER A 211 9.28 23.67 -9.83
N ALA A 212 8.27 22.97 -10.33
CA ALA A 212 8.32 22.37 -11.65
C ALA A 212 8.20 23.39 -12.79
N SER A 213 7.77 24.63 -12.52
CA SER A 213 7.58 25.66 -13.54
C SER A 213 8.89 26.31 -14.00
N ASP A 214 9.81 26.55 -13.07
CA ASP A 214 11.03 27.33 -13.30
C ASP A 214 12.27 26.76 -12.60
N GLY A 215 12.15 25.63 -11.89
CA GLY A 215 13.25 24.99 -11.17
C GLY A 215 13.66 25.68 -9.87
N SER A 216 12.96 26.75 -9.46
CA SER A 216 13.25 27.48 -8.23
C SER A 216 13.06 26.62 -6.98
N THR A 217 13.78 26.93 -5.90
CA THR A 217 13.65 26.20 -4.63
C THR A 217 12.51 26.79 -3.81
N LEU A 218 11.49 25.98 -3.50
CA LEU A 218 10.33 26.35 -2.70
C LEU A 218 10.54 26.04 -1.21
N ARG A 219 11.27 24.94 -0.92
CA ARG A 219 11.73 24.58 0.43
C ARG A 219 13.10 23.95 0.33
N ALA A 220 14.10 24.56 0.97
CA ALA A 220 15.48 24.07 0.91
C ALA A 220 15.70 22.84 1.80
N GLY A 221 15.51 22.97 3.11
CA GLY A 221 15.86 21.93 4.09
C GLY A 221 14.67 21.17 4.68
N SER A 222 14.99 20.29 5.62
CA SER A 222 14.06 19.41 6.33
C SER A 222 12.84 20.12 6.91
N VAL A 223 11.75 19.36 7.09
CA VAL A 223 10.61 19.72 7.95
C VAL A 223 10.73 18.89 9.21
N ALA A 224 10.88 19.53 10.37
CA ALA A 224 11.08 18.82 11.63
C ALA A 224 9.79 18.16 12.13
N ALA A 225 9.92 17.12 12.95
CA ALA A 225 8.77 16.57 13.67
C ALA A 225 8.13 17.66 14.55
N GLY A 226 6.79 17.67 14.59
CA GLY A 226 6.01 18.71 15.28
C GLY A 226 5.76 19.96 14.42
N GLN A 227 6.22 19.95 13.17
CA GLN A 227 5.91 20.96 12.16
C GLN A 227 5.28 20.31 10.94
N THR A 228 4.35 21.02 10.31
CA THR A 228 3.81 20.68 9.00
C THR A 228 4.01 21.83 8.03
N TRP A 229 4.58 21.56 6.86
CA TRP A 229 4.74 22.54 5.79
C TRP A 229 3.65 22.31 4.74
N VAL A 230 2.93 23.37 4.39
CA VAL A 230 1.71 23.30 3.58
C VAL A 230 1.81 24.22 2.37
N MET A 231 1.49 23.64 1.22
CA MET A 231 1.23 24.33 -0.05
C MET A 231 -0.11 23.86 -0.57
N GLY A 232 -1.09 24.76 -0.67
CA GLY A 232 -2.49 24.42 -0.93
C GLY A 232 -3.44 25.19 -0.01
N TYR A 233 -4.75 24.96 -0.16
CA TYR A 233 -5.75 25.62 0.67
C TYR A 233 -5.83 24.98 2.06
N VAL A 234 -5.64 25.78 3.11
CA VAL A 234 -5.88 25.35 4.51
C VAL A 234 -7.36 25.54 4.92
N ASN A 235 -8.09 26.35 4.16
CA ASN A 235 -9.55 26.47 4.14
C ASN A 235 -9.97 27.08 2.80
N SER A 236 -11.27 27.19 2.51
CA SER A 236 -11.78 27.63 1.19
C SER A 236 -11.26 28.98 0.70
N ASN A 237 -10.80 29.87 1.59
CA ASN A 237 -10.38 31.23 1.25
C ASN A 237 -8.89 31.50 1.53
N ASN A 238 -8.13 30.50 1.95
CA ASN A 238 -6.77 30.70 2.43
C ASN A 238 -5.76 29.75 1.76
N LEU A 239 -5.22 30.18 0.62
CA LEU A 239 -4.19 29.47 -0.12
C LEU A 239 -2.80 29.73 0.47
N GLN A 240 -2.09 28.68 0.85
CA GLN A 240 -0.70 28.73 1.29
C GLN A 240 0.24 28.37 0.14
N ARG A 241 1.37 29.07 0.06
CA ARG A 241 2.42 28.84 -0.96
C ARG A 241 3.71 28.28 -0.34
N GLY A 242 3.58 27.58 0.79
CA GLY A 242 4.71 27.01 1.52
C GLY A 242 4.85 27.55 2.95
N THR A 243 3.77 27.47 3.73
CA THR A 243 3.71 27.97 5.11
C THR A 243 3.91 26.82 6.09
N THR A 244 4.65 27.06 7.18
CA THR A 244 4.86 26.05 8.23
C THR A 244 3.92 26.32 9.40
N TYR A 245 3.26 25.27 9.89
CA TYR A 245 2.38 25.29 11.06
C TYR A 245 2.90 24.31 12.12
N PRO A 246 2.65 24.54 13.41
CA PRO A 246 2.82 23.51 14.43
C PRO A 246 1.80 22.39 14.21
N ILE A 247 2.19 21.15 14.51
CA ILE A 247 1.29 20.00 14.54
C ILE A 247 1.57 19.17 15.79
N GLU A 248 0.51 18.80 16.52
CA GLU A 248 0.65 17.90 17.65
C GLU A 248 0.85 16.47 17.15
N ARG A 249 1.82 15.78 17.74
CA ARG A 249 2.11 14.37 17.47
C ARG A 249 1.95 13.59 18.77
N PRO A 250 0.72 13.10 19.08
CA PRO A 250 0.45 12.42 20.35
C PRO A 250 1.38 11.23 20.57
N ALA A 251 2.06 11.18 21.72
CA ALA A 251 3.10 10.18 21.99
C ALA A 251 2.61 8.73 21.85
N GLY A 252 1.34 8.45 22.14
CA GLY A 252 0.74 7.12 21.99
C GLY A 252 0.59 6.64 20.54
N LEU A 253 0.72 7.54 19.55
CA LEU A 253 0.70 7.20 18.12
C LEU A 253 2.11 7.04 17.54
N LEU A 254 3.16 7.30 18.33
CA LEU A 254 4.53 7.34 17.85
C LEU A 254 5.33 6.09 18.27
N SER A 255 6.22 5.68 17.37
CA SER A 255 7.30 4.74 17.62
C SER A 255 8.60 5.34 17.11
N ALA A 256 9.60 5.49 17.99
CA ALA A 256 10.87 6.15 17.67
C ALA A 256 10.72 7.54 17.00
N GLY A 257 9.74 8.33 17.45
CA GLY A 257 9.46 9.69 16.93
C GLY A 257 8.67 9.76 15.62
N LYS A 258 8.38 8.61 14.99
CA LYS A 258 7.56 8.50 13.76
C LYS A 258 6.19 7.91 14.09
N TYR A 259 5.18 8.16 13.26
CA TYR A 259 3.90 7.47 13.39
C TYR A 259 4.10 5.96 13.25
N PHE A 260 3.49 5.20 14.16
CA PHE A 260 3.63 3.75 14.18
C PHE A 260 3.17 3.14 12.86
N THR A 261 4.02 2.27 12.30
CA THR A 261 3.66 1.39 11.19
C THR A 261 4.06 -0.04 11.55
N ALA A 262 3.34 -1.01 11.00
CA ALA A 262 3.68 -2.41 11.08
C ALA A 262 3.61 -3.05 9.68
N PRO A 263 4.55 -3.94 9.33
CA PRO A 263 4.40 -4.79 8.16
C PRO A 263 3.27 -5.82 8.38
N LEU A 264 2.78 -6.40 7.30
CA LEU A 264 1.88 -7.55 7.37
C LEU A 264 2.60 -8.72 8.05
N PRO A 265 2.13 -9.26 9.19
CA PRO A 265 2.76 -10.42 9.80
C PRO A 265 2.62 -11.66 8.90
N GLN A 266 3.71 -12.40 8.68
CA GLN A 266 3.69 -13.63 7.88
C GLN A 266 4.20 -14.86 8.64
N TYR A 267 4.64 -14.69 9.90
CA TYR A 267 5.00 -15.76 10.81
C TYR A 267 6.16 -16.65 10.35
N GLU A 268 7.13 -16.08 9.64
CA GLU A 268 8.29 -16.75 9.04
C GLU A 268 9.16 -17.52 10.05
N LYS A 269 9.09 -17.13 11.33
CA LYS A 269 9.85 -17.74 12.43
C LYS A 269 9.09 -18.86 13.18
N TYR A 270 7.88 -19.21 12.73
CA TYR A 270 7.04 -20.21 13.39
C TYR A 270 7.09 -21.55 12.65
N ALA A 271 7.24 -22.63 13.40
CA ALA A 271 7.13 -23.99 12.88
C ALA A 271 5.66 -24.41 12.70
N LEU A 272 5.39 -25.40 11.84
CA LEU A 272 4.03 -25.87 11.53
C LEU A 272 3.28 -26.37 12.76
N ASP A 273 3.97 -26.98 13.71
CA ASP A 273 3.37 -27.46 14.96
C ASP A 273 2.90 -26.31 15.87
N GLN A 274 3.32 -25.07 15.64
CA GLN A 274 2.84 -23.88 16.34
C GLN A 274 1.55 -23.32 15.74
N PHE A 275 1.06 -23.91 14.64
CA PHE A 275 -0.24 -23.60 14.06
C PHE A 275 -1.29 -24.64 14.48
N VAL A 276 -2.54 -24.20 14.50
CA VAL A 276 -3.69 -25.10 14.51
C VAL A 276 -4.58 -24.75 13.32
N ASN A 277 -4.93 -25.76 12.53
CA ASN A 277 -5.92 -25.62 11.48
C ASN A 277 -7.32 -25.58 12.13
N LEU A 278 -8.09 -24.52 11.88
CA LEU A 278 -9.44 -24.34 12.42
C LEU A 278 -10.37 -25.54 12.10
N LYS A 279 -10.19 -26.19 10.95
CA LYS A 279 -10.95 -27.38 10.54
C LYS A 279 -10.37 -28.70 11.08
N GLY A 280 -9.19 -28.65 11.68
CA GLY A 280 -8.40 -29.83 12.08
C GLY A 280 -8.52 -30.22 13.55
N ASP A 281 -9.27 -29.49 14.38
CA ASP A 281 -9.45 -29.87 15.78
C ASP A 281 -10.41 -31.08 15.90
N PRO A 282 -10.00 -32.20 16.51
CA PRO A 282 -10.80 -33.41 16.56
C PRO A 282 -12.02 -33.31 17.49
N GLN A 283 -12.05 -32.33 18.39
CA GLN A 283 -13.11 -32.14 19.37
C GLN A 283 -14.18 -31.17 18.87
N TYR A 284 -13.80 -30.20 18.06
CA TYR A 284 -14.64 -29.08 17.63
C TYR A 284 -14.68 -29.01 16.10
N PRO A 285 -15.56 -29.77 15.43
CA PRO A 285 -15.60 -29.81 13.98
C PRO A 285 -16.06 -28.46 13.40
N VAL A 286 -15.28 -27.92 12.47
CA VAL A 286 -15.60 -26.70 11.71
C VAL A 286 -15.59 -27.01 10.23
N TYR A 287 -16.64 -26.62 9.51
CA TYR A 287 -16.86 -27.04 8.12
C TYR A 287 -16.50 -25.97 7.09
N GLY A 288 -16.88 -24.71 7.33
CA GLY A 288 -16.68 -23.62 6.38
C GLY A 288 -17.47 -23.81 5.06
N ASP A 289 -18.66 -24.42 5.15
CA ASP A 289 -19.52 -24.79 4.01
C ASP A 289 -20.75 -23.88 3.81
N ASN A 290 -20.83 -22.78 4.58
CA ASN A 290 -21.94 -21.82 4.61
C ASN A 290 -23.33 -22.42 4.95
N SER A 291 -23.39 -23.62 5.52
CA SER A 291 -24.65 -24.30 5.81
C SER A 291 -24.80 -24.69 7.28
N ARG A 292 -23.72 -25.22 7.87
CA ARG A 292 -23.68 -25.62 9.27
C ARG A 292 -23.23 -24.45 10.13
N ASP A 293 -23.82 -24.33 11.31
CA ASP A 293 -23.41 -23.32 12.27
C ASP A 293 -22.07 -23.72 12.91
N ASP A 294 -20.99 -23.08 12.43
CA ASP A 294 -19.63 -23.27 12.92
C ASP A 294 -19.34 -22.44 14.17
N GLY A 295 -20.24 -21.52 14.56
CA GLY A 295 -20.03 -20.52 15.62
C GLY A 295 -19.54 -21.11 16.95
N PRO A 296 -20.29 -22.05 17.56
CA PRO A 296 -19.92 -22.64 18.85
C PRO A 296 -18.54 -23.31 18.84
N ASN A 297 -18.22 -24.00 17.75
CA ASN A 297 -16.95 -24.72 17.61
C ASN A 297 -15.78 -23.76 17.36
N ILE A 298 -15.99 -22.70 16.56
CA ILE A 298 -14.99 -21.64 16.39
C ILE A 298 -14.68 -21.00 17.75
N ASN A 299 -15.68 -20.58 18.52
CA ASN A 299 -15.49 -20.00 19.85
C ASN A 299 -14.71 -20.93 20.79
N ALA A 300 -15.04 -22.22 20.79
CA ALA A 300 -14.32 -23.21 21.58
C ALA A 300 -12.84 -23.35 21.18
N ILE A 301 -12.54 -23.37 19.88
CA ILE A 301 -11.16 -23.41 19.36
C ILE A 301 -10.39 -22.14 19.73
N LEU A 302 -10.98 -20.96 19.50
CA LEU A 302 -10.35 -19.68 19.86
C LEU A 302 -9.98 -19.64 21.35
N GLN A 303 -10.89 -20.09 22.22
CA GLN A 303 -10.65 -20.15 23.66
C GLN A 303 -9.59 -21.19 24.04
N LYS A 304 -9.57 -22.36 23.38
CA LYS A 304 -8.61 -23.44 23.63
C LYS A 304 -7.18 -23.05 23.27
N TYR A 305 -6.99 -22.30 22.18
CA TYR A 305 -5.66 -21.99 21.64
C TYR A 305 -5.19 -20.55 21.83
N LYS A 306 -5.98 -19.69 22.50
CA LYS A 306 -5.61 -18.29 22.78
C LYS A 306 -4.21 -18.19 23.39
N GLY A 307 -3.37 -17.33 22.80
CA GLY A 307 -1.98 -17.13 23.24
C GLY A 307 -1.01 -18.30 23.01
N CYS A 308 -1.49 -19.50 22.67
CA CYS A 308 -0.68 -20.72 22.57
C CYS A 308 -0.27 -21.07 21.13
N LYS A 309 -1.22 -20.99 20.18
CA LYS A 309 -1.01 -21.33 18.77
C LYS A 309 -1.42 -20.17 17.88
N ILE A 310 -0.92 -20.17 16.66
CA ILE A 310 -1.47 -19.35 15.58
C ILE A 310 -2.61 -20.15 14.95
N ILE A 311 -3.79 -19.56 14.85
CA ILE A 311 -4.97 -20.23 14.32
C ILE A 311 -5.02 -19.94 12.82
N PHE A 312 -4.78 -20.99 12.02
CA PHE A 312 -4.92 -20.96 10.57
C PHE A 312 -6.37 -21.25 10.21
N VAL A 313 -6.99 -20.34 9.47
CA VAL A 313 -8.37 -20.43 9.00
C VAL A 313 -8.30 -20.76 7.51
N PRO A 314 -8.58 -22.02 7.11
CA PRO A 314 -8.59 -22.38 5.69
C PRO A 314 -9.60 -21.55 4.90
N GLN A 315 -9.52 -21.61 3.58
CA GLN A 315 -10.55 -21.05 2.72
C GLN A 315 -11.90 -21.70 3.06
N GLY A 316 -12.95 -20.89 3.08
CA GLY A 316 -14.30 -21.34 3.40
C GLY A 316 -15.19 -20.20 3.84
N ILE A 317 -16.49 -20.49 3.87
CA ILE A 317 -17.50 -19.57 4.39
C ILE A 317 -18.09 -20.22 5.64
N TYR A 318 -17.76 -19.67 6.79
CA TYR A 318 -18.08 -20.21 8.10
C TYR A 318 -19.34 -19.51 8.59
N LEU A 319 -20.48 -20.18 8.47
CA LEU A 319 -21.76 -19.64 8.94
C LEU A 319 -21.73 -19.60 10.47
N THR A 320 -22.04 -18.45 11.06
CA THR A 320 -22.14 -18.30 12.51
C THR A 320 -23.51 -17.71 12.86
N LYS A 321 -24.20 -18.29 13.84
CA LYS A 321 -25.46 -17.75 14.37
C LYS A 321 -25.29 -16.98 15.67
N GLU A 322 -24.07 -16.94 16.18
CA GLU A 322 -23.67 -16.22 17.38
C GLU A 322 -22.44 -15.33 17.14
N THR A 323 -22.15 -14.48 18.11
CA THR A 323 -20.94 -13.65 18.13
C THR A 323 -19.71 -14.54 18.25
N ILE A 324 -18.75 -14.36 17.35
CA ILE A 324 -17.40 -14.92 17.49
C ILE A 324 -16.60 -14.02 18.42
N TYR A 325 -16.29 -14.51 19.61
CA TYR A 325 -15.44 -13.81 20.57
C TYR A 325 -13.98 -14.19 20.33
N VAL A 326 -13.15 -13.23 19.93
CA VAL A 326 -11.70 -13.42 19.76
C VAL A 326 -10.98 -12.99 21.05
N PRO A 327 -10.44 -13.93 21.85
CA PRO A 327 -9.78 -13.57 23.11
C PRO A 327 -8.54 -12.70 22.87
N PRO A 328 -8.20 -11.78 23.79
CA PRO A 328 -6.95 -11.02 23.72
C PRO A 328 -5.71 -11.92 23.57
N GLY A 329 -4.75 -11.52 22.73
CA GLY A 329 -3.54 -12.30 22.44
C GLY A 329 -3.72 -13.40 21.40
N THR A 330 -4.91 -13.57 20.83
CA THR A 330 -5.16 -14.52 19.72
C THR A 330 -4.53 -14.02 18.43
N ARG A 331 -3.96 -14.95 17.64
CA ARG A 331 -3.43 -14.70 16.30
C ARG A 331 -4.19 -15.56 15.31
N LEU A 332 -4.83 -14.91 14.33
CA LEU A 332 -5.62 -15.52 13.27
C LEU A 332 -4.99 -15.18 11.93
N ILE A 333 -4.92 -16.16 11.04
CA ILE A 333 -4.49 -15.97 9.66
C ILE A 333 -5.39 -16.78 8.72
N GLY A 334 -5.91 -16.11 7.70
CA GLY A 334 -6.74 -16.74 6.68
C GLY A 334 -5.92 -17.29 5.52
N GLU A 335 -6.55 -18.18 4.77
CA GLU A 335 -6.10 -18.64 3.45
C GLU A 335 -6.94 -17.95 2.38
N THR A 336 -6.43 -16.83 1.86
CA THR A 336 -7.11 -16.00 0.84
C THR A 336 -8.51 -15.53 1.31
N LEU A 337 -9.59 -16.14 0.83
CA LEU A 337 -10.99 -15.81 1.11
C LEU A 337 -11.57 -16.70 2.22
N SER A 338 -11.12 -16.47 3.45
CA SER A 338 -11.72 -17.04 4.68
C SER A 338 -12.79 -16.10 5.23
N ILE A 339 -14.05 -16.50 5.20
CA ILE A 339 -15.20 -15.61 5.48
C ILE A 339 -15.96 -16.12 6.70
N PHE A 340 -15.97 -15.37 7.80
CA PHE A 340 -16.95 -15.58 8.88
C PHE A 340 -18.27 -14.89 8.50
N ASN A 341 -19.28 -15.67 8.17
CA ASN A 341 -20.59 -15.20 7.74
C ASN A 341 -21.59 -15.23 8.90
N GLY A 342 -21.72 -14.09 9.59
CA GLY A 342 -22.67 -13.94 10.68
C GLY A 342 -24.11 -13.77 10.19
N THR A 343 -24.94 -14.79 10.37
CA THR A 343 -26.40 -14.74 10.15
C THR A 343 -27.10 -14.70 11.49
N SER A 344 -28.30 -14.16 11.58
CA SER A 344 -28.88 -13.88 12.88
C SER A 344 -30.35 -14.29 12.97
N LEU A 345 -30.70 -14.82 14.14
CA LEU A 345 -31.87 -14.36 14.90
C LEU A 345 -31.52 -13.15 15.81
N ALA A 346 -30.22 -12.82 15.98
CA ALA A 346 -29.71 -11.77 16.87
C ALA A 346 -29.52 -10.35 16.27
N ARG A 347 -29.77 -10.11 14.97
CA ARG A 347 -29.79 -8.76 14.34
C ARG A 347 -31.22 -8.23 14.15
N GLU A 348 -32.25 -8.96 14.55
CA GLU A 348 -33.65 -8.52 14.42
C GLU A 348 -34.11 -7.54 15.50
N THR A 349 -33.27 -7.21 16.49
CA THR A 349 -33.51 -6.03 17.33
C THR A 349 -32.96 -4.78 16.67
N GLN A 350 -33.50 -4.42 15.50
CA GLN A 350 -33.61 -3.02 15.13
C GLN A 350 -34.65 -2.40 16.07
N ALA A 351 -34.23 -2.02 17.27
CA ALA A 351 -34.99 -1.03 18.02
C ALA A 351 -35.02 0.22 17.15
N SER A 352 -36.20 0.57 16.64
CA SER A 352 -36.47 1.82 15.97
C SER A 352 -36.12 2.95 16.95
N LEU A 353 -34.90 3.46 16.87
CA LEU A 353 -34.57 4.74 17.46
C LEU A 353 -35.33 5.77 16.64
N GLY A 354 -36.35 6.35 17.28
CA GLY A 354 -37.19 7.39 16.71
C GLY A 354 -36.34 8.52 16.14
N THR A 355 -36.75 8.96 14.96
CA THR A 355 -36.30 10.21 14.37
C THR A 355 -36.74 11.38 15.25
N GLU A 356 -35.81 11.90 16.03
CA GLU A 356 -35.75 13.33 16.36
C GLU A 356 -34.35 13.80 15.99
N TRP A 357 -34.25 14.49 14.84
CA TRP A 357 -33.50 15.74 14.60
C TRP A 357 -34.01 16.35 13.29
#